data_AF-A0A1C6ACG7-F1
#
_entry.id   AF-A0A1C6ACG7-F1
#
_cell.length_a   1.000
_cell.length_b   1.000
_cell.length_c   1.000
_cell.angle_alpha   90.00
_cell.angle_beta   90.00
_cell.angle_gamma   90.00
#
_symmetry.space_group_name_H-M   'P 1'
#
loop_
_entity.id
_entity.type
_entity.pdbx_description
1 polymer ?
#
loop_
_entity_poly.entity_id
_entity_poly.type
_entity_poly.pdbx_seq_one_letter_code
_entity_poly.pdbx_strand_id
1 'polypeptide(L)'
;MELIGNITQICTALAAVGSVLTILLKVLSPLKSIEARIEKLESYSQSDYMNTLKLTIMSEEFPLEERLVAGEKYVQEGGNGAIKAKYQLLREEYSTRNGGYQHG
;
A
#
# COMPACT_ATOMS: atom_id res chain seq x y z
N MET A 1 -38.53 -51.46 11.54
CA MET A 1 -37.28 -51.29 10.76
C MET A 1 -37.21 -49.94 10.05
N GLU A 2 -38.32 -49.38 9.55
CA GLU A 2 -38.32 -48.11 8.81
C GLU A 2 -37.93 -46.87 9.64
N LEU A 3 -38.34 -46.79 10.91
CA LEU A 3 -38.06 -45.63 11.77
C LEU A 3 -36.55 -45.45 12.04
N ILE A 4 -35.81 -46.55 12.21
CA ILE A 4 -34.36 -46.53 12.42
C ILE A 4 -33.63 -46.10 11.13
N GLY A 5 -34.12 -46.55 9.97
CA GLY A 5 -33.58 -46.13 8.67
C GLY A 5 -33.72 -44.63 8.42
N ASN A 6 -34.89 -44.07 8.72
CA ASN A 6 -35.17 -42.64 8.55
C ASN A 6 -34.32 -41.76 9.48
N ILE A 7 -34.12 -42.18 10.74
CA ILE A 7 -33.25 -41.46 11.69
C ILE A 7 -31.80 -41.48 11.21
N THR A 8 -31.28 -42.62 10.75
CA THR A 8 -29.91 -42.73 10.24
C THR A 8 -29.68 -41.83 9.03
N GLN A 9 -30.65 -41.75 8.10
CA GLN A 9 -30.55 -40.87 6.92
C GLN A 9 -30.57 -39.37 7.28
N ILE A 10 -31.38 -38.97 8.26
CA ILE A 10 -31.39 -37.59 8.76
C ILE A 10 -30.04 -37.25 9.39
N CYS A 11 -29.47 -38.16 10.19
CA CYS A 11 -28.17 -37.96 10.82
C CYS A 11 -27.02 -37.81 9.80
N THR A 12 -26.97 -38.64 8.75
CA THR A 12 -25.95 -38.51 7.70
C THR A 12 -26.13 -37.24 6.87
N ALA A 13 -27.37 -36.84 6.56
CA ALA A 13 -27.64 -35.58 5.88
C ALA A 13 -27.22 -34.37 6.72
N LEU A 14 -27.52 -34.35 8.02
CA LEU A 14 -27.09 -33.29 8.94
C LEU A 14 -25.57 -33.22 9.08
N ALA A 15 -24.89 -34.36 9.16
CA ALA A 15 -23.43 -34.41 9.21
C ALA A 15 -22.79 -33.89 7.92
N ALA A 16 -23.36 -34.21 6.76
CA ALA A 16 -22.90 -33.69 5.46
C ALA A 16 -23.11 -32.18 5.33
N VAL A 17 -24.25 -31.65 5.78
CA VAL A 17 -24.50 -30.20 5.79
C VAL A 17 -23.58 -29.47 6.76
N GLY A 18 -23.37 -30.05 7.95
CA GLY A 18 -22.46 -29.51 8.95
C GLY A 18 -21.00 -29.47 8.47
N SER A 19 -20.53 -30.52 7.79
CA SER A 19 -19.17 -30.56 7.26
C SER A 19 -18.95 -29.48 6.18
N VAL A 20 -19.90 -29.30 5.26
CA VAL A 20 -19.87 -28.23 4.24
C VAL A 20 -19.84 -26.84 4.90
N LEU A 21 -20.67 -26.62 5.93
CA LEU A 21 -20.69 -25.35 6.67
C LEU A 21 -19.35 -25.06 7.36
N THR A 22 -18.75 -26.06 8.02
CA THR A 22 -17.45 -25.88 8.69
C THR A 22 -16.31 -25.59 7.70
N ILE A 23 -16.35 -26.20 6.51
CA ILE A 23 -15.39 -25.91 5.44
C ILE A 23 -15.58 -24.47 4.95
N LEU A 24 -16.83 -24.04 4.72
CA LEU A 24 -17.12 -22.65 4.32
C LEU A 24 -16.61 -21.64 5.34
N LEU A 25 -16.87 -21.86 6.63
CA LEU A 25 -16.38 -20.97 7.69
C LEU A 25 -14.85 -20.95 7.80
N LYS A 26 -14.19 -22.11 7.62
CA LYS A 26 -12.73 -22.22 7.59
C LYS A 26 -12.09 -21.53 6.38
N VAL A 27 -12.80 -21.43 5.26
CA VAL A 27 -12.32 -20.70 4.07
C VAL A 27 -12.57 -19.19 4.19
N LEU A 28 -13.67 -18.78 4.83
CA LEU A 28 -14.01 -17.35 5.00
C LEU A 28 -13.13 -16.63 6.04
N SER A 29 -12.71 -17.30 7.12
CA SER A 29 -11.88 -16.69 8.17
C SER A 29 -10.47 -16.23 7.72
N PRO A 30 -9.70 -16.99 6.90
CA PRO A 30 -8.43 -16.51 6.39
C PRO A 30 -8.61 -15.37 5.39
N LEU A 31 -9.71 -15.31 4.63
CA LEU A 31 -9.95 -14.22 3.68
C LEU A 31 -10.07 -12.86 4.39
N LYS A 32 -10.83 -12.77 5.49
CA LYS A 32 -10.89 -11.56 6.32
C LYS A 32 -9.52 -11.19 6.91
N SER A 33 -8.74 -12.20 7.28
CA SER A 33 -7.40 -11.98 7.83
C SER A 33 -6.40 -11.51 6.76
N ILE A 34 -6.58 -11.94 5.51
CA ILE A 34 -5.80 -11.50 4.35
C ILE A 34 -6.15 -10.05 4.02
N GLU A 35 -7.43 -9.70 3.98
CA GLU A 35 -7.90 -8.32 3.74
C GLU A 35 -7.27 -7.34 4.73
N ALA A 36 -7.35 -7.62 6.03
CA ALA A 36 -6.74 -6.78 7.06
C ALA A 36 -5.19 -6.69 6.94
N ARG A 37 -4.53 -7.75 6.46
CA ARG A 37 -3.08 -7.73 6.19
C ARG A 37 -2.75 -6.90 4.96
N ILE A 38 -3.59 -6.94 3.92
CA ILE A 38 -3.42 -6.15 2.70
C ILE A 38 -3.54 -4.66 3.04
N GLU A 39 -4.57 -4.26 3.78
CA GLU A 39 -4.76 -2.86 4.20
C GLU A 39 -3.56 -2.36 5.02
N LYS A 40 -3.05 -3.19 5.94
CA LYS A 40 -1.86 -2.87 6.72
C LYS A 40 -0.61 -2.73 5.84
N LEU A 41 -0.43 -3.61 4.87
CA LEU A 41 0.68 -3.55 3.92
C LEU A 41 0.59 -2.32 3.02
N GLU A 42 -0.60 -1.94 2.59
CA GLU A 42 -0.83 -0.74 1.79
C GLU A 42 -0.41 0.52 2.56
N SER A 43 -0.81 0.62 3.83
CA SER A 43 -0.39 1.73 4.71
C SER A 43 1.13 1.82 4.88
N TYR A 44 1.80 0.69 5.13
CA TYR A 44 3.26 0.66 5.22
C TYR A 44 3.93 0.98 3.89
N SER A 45 3.40 0.45 2.78
CA SER A 45 3.95 0.70 1.45
C SER A 45 3.87 2.17 1.08
N GLN A 46 2.79 2.87 1.45
CA GLN A 46 2.68 4.31 1.21
C GLN A 46 3.70 5.08 2.05
N SER A 47 3.85 4.74 3.34
CA SER A 47 4.84 5.36 4.22
C SER A 47 6.27 5.13 3.73
N ASP A 48 6.59 3.90 3.32
CA ASP A 48 7.90 3.53 2.80
C ASP A 48 8.18 4.24 1.48
N TYR A 49 7.20 4.30 0.58
CA TYR A 49 7.30 5.06 -0.65
C TYR A 49 7.62 6.54 -0.38
N MET A 50 6.90 7.17 0.55
CA MET A 50 7.17 8.55 0.95
C MET A 50 8.55 8.72 1.57
N ASN A 51 9.04 7.76 2.36
CA ASN A 51 10.37 7.82 2.94
C ASN A 51 11.48 7.64 1.90
N THR A 52 11.30 6.76 0.91
CA THR A 52 12.22 6.66 -0.23
C THR A 52 12.33 7.98 -0.97
N LEU A 53 11.20 8.63 -1.27
CA LEU A 53 11.21 9.95 -1.91
C LEU A 53 11.98 10.99 -1.08
N LYS A 54 11.79 11.03 0.24
CA LYS A 54 12.55 11.93 1.13
C LYS A 54 14.05 11.66 1.04
N LEU A 55 14.46 10.39 1.10
CA LEU A 55 15.87 10.00 1.02
C LEU A 55 16.47 10.42 -0.33
N THR A 56 15.77 10.19 -1.43
CA THR A 56 16.21 10.61 -2.77
C THR A 56 16.36 12.14 -2.83
N ILE A 57 15.36 12.91 -2.37
CA ILE A 57 15.41 14.39 -2.36
C ILE A 57 16.62 14.90 -1.55
N MET A 58 16.87 14.30 -0.38
CA MET A 58 17.90 14.77 0.53
C MET A 58 19.32 14.34 0.13
N SER A 59 19.47 13.16 -0.48
CA SER A 59 20.78 12.61 -0.83
C SER A 59 21.46 13.42 -1.93
N GLU A 60 22.72 13.79 -1.69
CA GLU A 60 23.57 14.51 -2.64
C GLU A 60 24.23 13.58 -3.67
N GLU A 61 24.13 12.27 -3.48
CA GLU A 61 24.67 11.26 -4.40
C GLU A 61 23.83 11.13 -5.67
N PHE A 62 22.54 11.47 -5.61
CA PHE A 62 21.66 11.44 -6.78
C PHE A 62 21.78 12.73 -7.62
N PRO A 63 21.67 12.62 -8.97
CA PRO A 63 21.62 13.78 -9.85
C PRO A 63 20.49 14.74 -9.48
N LEU A 64 20.70 16.05 -9.73
CA LEU A 64 19.73 17.09 -9.39
C LEU A 64 18.36 16.83 -10.04
N GLU A 65 18.35 16.40 -11.29
CA GLU A 65 17.16 16.07 -12.07
C GLU A 65 16.34 14.96 -11.42
N GLU A 66 16.99 13.89 -10.96
CA GLU A 66 16.31 12.77 -10.29
C GLU A 66 15.71 13.20 -8.95
N ARG A 67 16.44 14.04 -8.21
CA ARG A 67 15.98 14.62 -6.95
C ARG A 67 14.78 15.55 -7.15
N LEU A 68 14.74 16.28 -8.26
CA LEU A 68 13.60 17.11 -8.65
C LEU A 68 12.37 16.28 -8.98
N VAL A 69 12.53 15.20 -9.74
CA VAL A 69 11.43 14.27 -10.05
C VAL A 69 10.89 13.62 -8.78
N ALA A 70 11.78 13.21 -7.86
CA ALA A 70 11.37 12.68 -6.57
C ALA A 70 10.63 13.73 -5.72
N GLY A 71 11.08 14.98 -5.75
CA GLY A 71 10.44 16.11 -5.06
C GLY A 71 9.05 16.43 -5.61
N GLU A 72 8.88 16.39 -6.93
CA GLU A 72 7.57 16.57 -7.57
C GLU A 72 6.59 15.48 -7.13
N LYS A 73 6.99 14.20 -7.23
CA LYS A 73 6.18 13.07 -6.77
C LYS A 73 5.84 13.17 -5.29
N TYR A 74 6.79 13.54 -4.44
CA TYR A 74 6.56 13.72 -3.01
C TYR A 74 5.46 14.75 -2.72
N VAL A 75 5.45 15.89 -3.44
CA VAL A 75 4.41 16.91 -3.27
C VAL A 75 3.06 16.46 -3.82
N GLN A 76 3.05 15.73 -4.95
CA GLN A 76 1.82 15.16 -5.53
C GLN A 76 1.14 14.16 -4.57
N GLU A 77 1.92 13.36 -3.86
CA GLU A 77 1.45 12.44 -2.81
C GLU A 77 1.07 13.15 -1.48
N GLY A 78 0.97 14.48 -1.48
CA GLY A 78 0.60 15.28 -0.30
C GLY A 78 1.74 15.57 0.68
N GLY A 79 2.98 15.27 0.31
CA GLY A 79 4.17 15.57 1.09
C GLY A 79 4.38 17.06 1.34
N ASN A 80 4.76 17.41 2.57
CA ASN A 80 4.86 18.79 3.04
C ASN A 80 6.10 19.03 3.92
N GLY A 81 6.15 20.21 4.55
CA GLY A 81 7.17 20.59 5.53
C GLY A 81 8.57 20.82 4.92
N ALA A 82 9.60 20.50 5.71
CA ALA A 82 11.00 20.75 5.36
C ALA A 82 11.44 20.07 4.04
N ILE A 83 10.88 18.91 3.72
CA ILE A 83 11.21 18.18 2.49
C ILE A 83 10.69 18.92 1.27
N LYS A 84 9.46 19.46 1.33
CA LYS A 84 8.91 20.32 0.27
C LYS A 84 9.75 21.59 0.12
N ALA A 85 10.21 22.18 1.22
CA ALA A 85 11.12 23.34 1.16
C ALA A 85 12.46 22.99 0.49
N LYS A 86 13.06 21.84 0.83
CA LYS A 86 14.28 21.35 0.16
C LYS A 86 14.07 21.15 -1.33
N TYR A 87 12.95 20.59 -1.74
CA TYR A 87 12.59 20.48 -3.17
C TYR A 87 12.54 21.85 -3.86
N GLN A 88 11.98 22.90 -3.23
CA GLN A 88 11.97 24.24 -3.82
C GLN A 88 13.39 24.81 -3.98
N LEU A 89 14.26 24.62 -3.01
CA LEU A 89 15.68 25.02 -3.13
C LEU A 89 16.37 24.31 -4.31
N LEU A 90 16.10 23.01 -4.49
CA LEU A 90 16.64 22.27 -5.64
C LEU A 90 16.11 22.82 -6.98
N ARG A 91 14.86 23.28 -7.03
CA ARG A 91 14.28 23.91 -8.23
C ARG A 91 14.94 25.24 -8.54
N GLU A 92 15.17 26.07 -7.52
CA GLU A 92 15.88 27.33 -7.65
C GLU A 92 17.30 27.09 -8.16
N GLU A 93 18.01 26.13 -7.56
CA GLU A 93 19.35 25.73 -7.98
C GLU A 93 19.38 25.26 -9.45
N TYR A 94 18.42 24.43 -9.86
CA TYR A 94 18.30 23.99 -11.25
C TYR A 94 18.04 25.15 -12.20
N SER A 95 17.16 26.08 -11.81
CA SER A 95 16.90 27.29 -12.59
C SER A 95 18.12 28.19 -12.68
N THR A 96 18.95 28.30 -11.64
CA THR A 96 20.19 29.08 -11.71
C THR A 96 21.22 28.41 -12.61
N ARG A 97 21.38 27.08 -12.51
CA ARG A 97 22.33 26.31 -13.33
C ARG A 97 21.97 26.31 -14.81
N ASN A 98 20.67 26.24 -15.13
CA ASN A 98 20.19 26.10 -16.50
C ASN A 98 19.58 27.39 -17.07
N GLY A 99 19.46 28.45 -16.26
CA GLY A 99 18.74 29.68 -16.59
C GLY A 99 19.51 30.96 -16.29
N GLY A 100 20.84 30.96 -16.41
CA GLY A 100 21.70 32.16 -16.34
C GLY A 100 21.42 33.26 -17.40
N TYR A 101 20.25 33.30 -18.03
CA TYR A 101 19.76 34.42 -18.84
C TYR A 101 18.25 34.57 -18.69
N GLN A 102 17.78 35.25 -17.63
CA GLN A 102 16.58 36.12 -17.68
C GLN A 102 16.73 37.25 -16.63
N HIS A 103 17.66 38.18 -16.90
CA HIS A 103 17.40 39.59 -16.62
C HIS A 103 16.83 40.19 -17.91
N GLY A 104 15.57 40.61 -17.86
CA GLY A 104 14.85 41.30 -18.92
C GLY A 104 13.47 41.70 -18.42
#